data_AF-A0AAN7FXG1-F1
#
_entry.id   AF-A0AAN7FXG1-F1
#
_cell.length_a   1.000
_cell.length_b   1.000
_cell.length_c   1.000
_cell.angle_alpha   90.00
_cell.angle_beta   90.00
_cell.angle_gamma   90.00
#
_symmetry.space_group_name_H-M   'P 1'
#
loop_
_entity.id
_entity.type
_entity.pdbx_description
1 polymer ?
#
loop_
_entity_poly.entity_id
_entity_poly.type
_entity_poly.pdbx_seq_one_letter_code
_entity_poly.pdbx_strand_id
1 'polypeptide(L)'
;MISEEEKLGGLLVNRTRMMAFRNCLDKCGLIDLGFHGPHFTWTNKSTVWQTTIKERLDRGVANTKWALLCPSAKIHYLPRVKSDHCSILLTTEPQGPRPAKPFRFEQMWLTDPTFPPLPPCKRAGKPRN
;
A
#
# COMPACT_ATOMS: atom_id res chain seq x y z
N MET A 1 6.65 -8.01 -14.99
CA MET A 1 5.46 -8.86 -14.80
C MET A 1 5.91 -10.31 -14.70
N ILE A 2 5.33 -11.09 -13.79
CA ILE A 2 5.66 -12.50 -13.53
C ILE A 2 4.48 -13.44 -13.77
N SER A 3 3.31 -12.98 -14.21
CA SER A 3 2.16 -13.81 -14.61
C SER A 3 1.27 -13.03 -15.57
N GLU A 4 0.54 -13.70 -16.45
CA GLU A 4 -0.41 -13.03 -17.35
C GLU A 4 -1.59 -12.40 -16.57
N GLU A 5 -1.93 -12.97 -15.42
CA GLU A 5 -2.97 -12.46 -14.50
C GLU A 5 -2.65 -11.08 -13.93
N GLU A 6 -1.38 -10.67 -13.99
CA GLU A 6 -0.94 -9.35 -13.53
C GLU A 6 -1.26 -8.23 -14.55
N LYS A 7 -1.87 -8.56 -15.69
CA LYS A 7 -2.36 -7.61 -16.69
C LYS A 7 -3.86 -7.78 -16.92
N LEU A 8 -4.57 -6.66 -16.99
CA LEU A 8 -5.95 -6.58 -17.47
C LEU A 8 -6.01 -5.60 -18.65
N GLY A 9 -6.61 -6.05 -19.76
CA GLY A 9 -6.80 -5.23 -20.96
C GLY A 9 -5.52 -4.91 -21.75
N GLY A 10 -5.68 -4.20 -22.86
CA GLY A 10 -4.58 -3.85 -23.76
C GLY A 10 -4.05 -5.03 -24.56
N LEU A 11 -2.80 -4.92 -25.04
CA LEU A 11 -2.13 -5.96 -25.83
C LEU A 11 -1.79 -7.20 -25.00
N LEU A 12 -1.58 -8.33 -25.67
CA LEU A 12 -1.11 -9.57 -25.03
C LEU A 12 0.23 -9.35 -24.32
N VAL A 13 0.43 -10.07 -23.20
CA VAL A 13 1.67 -10.01 -22.44
C VAL A 13 2.83 -10.55 -23.29
N ASN A 14 3.93 -9.81 -23.33
CA ASN A 14 5.15 -10.29 -23.96
C ASN A 14 5.82 -11.39 -23.09
N ARG A 15 5.62 -12.65 -23.47
CA ARG A 15 6.12 -13.81 -22.73
C ARG A 15 7.64 -13.83 -22.59
N THR A 16 8.37 -13.36 -23.60
CA THR A 16 9.84 -13.28 -23.55
C THR A 16 10.31 -12.32 -22.46
N ARG A 17 9.71 -11.13 -22.37
CA ARG A 17 10.02 -10.16 -21.31
C ARG A 17 9.63 -10.69 -19.92
N MET A 18 8.48 -11.36 -19.82
CA MET A 18 8.04 -12.00 -18.58
C MET A 18 9.03 -13.07 -18.10
N MET A 19 9.47 -13.96 -19.00
CA MET A 19 10.46 -14.99 -18.68
C MET A 19 11.82 -14.38 -18.31
N ALA A 20 12.28 -13.37 -19.04
CA ALA A 20 13.53 -12.68 -18.72
C ALA A 20 13.50 -12.06 -17.31
N PHE A 21 12.36 -11.46 -16.92
CA PHE A 21 12.20 -10.91 -15.58
C PHE A 21 12.17 -11.98 -14.49
N ARG A 22 11.43 -13.10 -14.70
CA ARG A 22 11.43 -14.24 -13.78
C ARG A 22 12.85 -14.81 -13.58
N ASN A 23 13.55 -15.07 -14.69
CA ASN A 23 14.92 -15.57 -14.67
C ASN A 23 15.89 -14.62 -13.92
N CYS A 24 15.66 -13.31 -13.98
CA CYS A 24 16.45 -12.35 -13.22
C CYS A 24 16.22 -12.49 -11.71
N LEU A 25 14.96 -12.61 -11.27
CA LEU A 25 14.63 -12.85 -9.87
C LEU A 25 15.23 -14.16 -9.36
N ASP A 26 15.09 -15.23 -10.14
CA ASP A 26 15.60 -16.56 -9.79
C ASP A 26 17.13 -16.55 -9.66
N LYS A 27 17.85 -15.94 -10.63
CA LYS A 27 19.31 -15.80 -10.57
C LYS A 27 19.80 -15.01 -9.36
N CYS A 28 19.01 -14.04 -8.90
CA CYS A 28 19.31 -13.24 -7.73
C CYS A 28 18.83 -13.88 -6.42
N GLY A 29 18.14 -15.03 -6.46
CA GLY A 29 17.54 -15.66 -5.30
C GLY A 29 16.48 -14.79 -4.62
N LEU A 30 15.73 -14.02 -5.41
CA LEU A 30 14.71 -13.09 -4.93
C LEU A 30 13.31 -13.71 -5.06
N ILE A 31 12.54 -13.65 -3.99
CA ILE A 31 11.15 -14.08 -3.93
C ILE A 31 10.21 -12.89 -3.84
N ASP A 32 9.03 -12.98 -4.45
CA ASP A 32 7.93 -12.01 -4.25
C ASP A 32 7.40 -12.16 -2.83
N LEU A 33 7.39 -11.06 -2.07
CA LEU A 33 6.91 -11.03 -0.68
C LEU A 33 5.38 -11.12 -0.56
N GLY A 34 4.67 -11.13 -1.69
CA GLY A 34 3.22 -10.98 -1.72
C GLY A 34 2.79 -9.56 -1.39
N PHE A 35 1.49 -9.35 -1.22
CA PHE A 35 0.92 -8.03 -0.92
C PHE A 35 -0.49 -8.12 -0.34
N HIS A 36 -0.93 -7.01 0.25
CA HIS A 36 -2.31 -6.73 0.62
C HIS A 36 -2.84 -5.51 -0.13
N GLY A 37 -4.13 -5.48 -0.45
CA GLY A 37 -4.78 -4.37 -1.16
C GLY A 37 -5.04 -4.67 -2.64
N PRO A 38 -5.14 -3.64 -3.50
CA PRO A 38 -5.53 -3.80 -4.90
C PRO A 38 -4.55 -4.66 -5.72
N HIS A 39 -5.05 -5.61 -6.51
CA HIS A 39 -4.18 -6.49 -7.32
C HIS A 39 -3.28 -5.76 -8.33
N PHE A 40 -3.72 -4.61 -8.85
CA PHE A 40 -2.98 -3.85 -9.85
C PHE A 40 -2.41 -2.57 -9.24
N THR A 41 -1.11 -2.34 -9.43
CA THR A 41 -0.44 -1.13 -8.94
C THR A 41 -0.54 0.01 -9.93
N TRP A 42 -0.69 -0.26 -11.23
CA TRP A 42 -0.77 0.74 -12.28
C TRP A 42 -2.08 0.68 -13.06
N THR A 43 -2.52 1.82 -13.59
CA THR A 43 -3.64 1.92 -14.55
C THR A 43 -3.41 3.07 -15.52
N ASN A 44 -3.86 2.94 -16.76
CA ASN A 44 -3.83 4.04 -17.74
C ASN A 44 -4.86 5.16 -17.45
N LYS A 45 -5.60 5.06 -16.33
CA LYS A 45 -6.68 5.99 -15.91
C LYS A 45 -7.81 6.15 -16.93
N SER A 46 -8.00 5.18 -17.82
CA SER A 46 -9.15 5.24 -18.73
C SER A 46 -10.46 5.23 -17.95
N THR A 47 -11.39 6.08 -18.36
CA THR A 47 -12.77 6.10 -17.89
C THR A 47 -13.67 5.15 -18.68
N VAL A 48 -13.17 4.62 -19.80
CA VAL A 48 -13.87 3.69 -20.70
C VAL A 48 -13.38 2.27 -20.44
N TRP A 49 -14.31 1.35 -20.16
CA TRP A 49 -13.97 -0.04 -19.82
C TRP A 49 -13.19 -0.76 -20.92
N GLN A 50 -13.55 -0.57 -22.19
CA GLN A 50 -12.90 -1.23 -23.33
C GLN A 50 -11.43 -0.84 -23.52
N THR A 51 -11.04 0.36 -23.08
CA THR A 51 -9.66 0.87 -23.18
C THR A 51 -8.95 0.88 -21.83
N THR A 52 -9.57 0.34 -20.78
CA THR A 52 -8.97 0.26 -19.45
C THR A 52 -7.84 -0.77 -19.46
N ILE A 53 -6.65 -0.32 -19.06
CA ILE A 53 -5.48 -1.18 -18.89
C ILE A 53 -5.04 -1.07 -17.44
N LYS A 54 -4.88 -2.21 -16.76
CA LYS A 54 -4.34 -2.29 -15.40
C LYS A 54 -3.20 -3.29 -15.34
N GLU A 55 -2.15 -2.97 -14.61
CA GLU A 55 -0.96 -3.82 -14.49
C GLU A 55 -0.40 -3.83 -13.07
N ARG A 56 0.18 -4.96 -12.64
CA ARG A 56 1.01 -5.02 -11.43
C ARG A 56 2.48 -4.80 -11.81
N LEU A 57 2.88 -3.53 -11.86
CA LEU A 57 4.24 -3.12 -12.22
C LEU A 57 5.19 -3.10 -11.01
N ASP A 58 4.65 -2.74 -9.84
CA ASP A 58 5.43 -2.47 -8.64
C ASP A 58 5.28 -3.62 -7.63
N ARG A 59 6.38 -4.10 -7.04
CA ARG A 59 6.38 -5.23 -6.11
C ARG A 59 7.55 -5.18 -5.13
N GLY A 60 7.33 -5.73 -3.93
CA GLY A 60 8.39 -6.02 -2.98
C GLY A 60 8.96 -7.41 -3.23
N VAL A 61 10.27 -7.49 -3.45
CA VAL A 61 11.00 -8.76 -3.52
C VAL A 61 12.12 -8.76 -2.49
N ALA A 62 12.47 -9.94 -1.97
CA ALA A 62 13.58 -10.08 -1.05
C ALA A 62 14.25 -11.44 -1.22
N ASN A 63 15.50 -11.56 -0.77
CA ASN A 63 16.14 -12.86 -0.66
C ASN A 63 15.69 -13.59 0.61
N THR A 64 15.95 -14.90 0.66
CA THR A 64 15.56 -15.76 1.78
C THR A 64 16.16 -15.28 3.11
N LYS A 65 17.41 -14.81 3.10
CA LYS A 65 18.07 -14.30 4.32
C LYS A 65 17.30 -13.12 4.92
N TRP A 66 16.88 -12.17 4.09
CA TRP A 66 16.11 -11.02 4.53
C TRP A 66 14.70 -11.43 4.98
N ALA A 67 14.04 -12.34 4.25
CA ALA A 67 12.72 -12.85 4.64
C ALA A 67 12.74 -13.53 6.02
N LEU A 68 13.83 -14.24 6.35
CA LEU A 68 14.03 -14.84 7.68
C LEU A 68 14.30 -13.80 8.78
N LEU A 69 14.97 -12.69 8.45
CA LEU A 69 15.20 -11.58 9.39
C LEU A 69 13.95 -10.73 9.63
N CYS A 70 13.05 -10.67 8.65
CA CYS A 70 11.82 -9.89 8.72
C CYS A 70 10.58 -10.77 8.46
N PRO A 71 10.30 -11.76 9.33
CA PRO A 71 9.20 -12.71 9.11
C PRO A 71 7.81 -12.07 9.21
N SER A 72 7.71 -10.90 9.83
CA SER A 72 6.48 -10.10 9.91
C SER A 72 6.35 -9.09 8.76
N ALA A 73 7.27 -9.10 7.79
CA ALA A 73 7.25 -8.17 6.67
C ALA A 73 5.94 -8.28 5.89
N LYS A 74 5.29 -7.14 5.67
CA LYS A 74 4.06 -7.04 4.88
C LYS A 74 4.15 -5.89 3.90
N ILE A 75 3.78 -6.16 2.66
CA ILE A 75 3.60 -5.17 1.62
C ILE A 75 2.11 -4.81 1.54
N HIS A 76 1.81 -3.51 1.56
CA HIS A 76 0.47 -2.99 1.31
C HIS A 76 0.49 -2.05 0.11
N TYR A 77 -0.46 -2.26 -0.80
CA TYR A 77 -0.75 -1.33 -1.87
C TYR A 77 -1.81 -0.35 -1.40
N LEU A 78 -1.41 0.93 -1.29
CA LEU A 78 -2.31 1.98 -0.86
C LEU A 78 -3.20 2.46 -2.01
N PRO A 79 -4.44 2.90 -1.74
CA PRO A 79 -5.35 3.40 -2.76
C PRO A 79 -4.74 4.54 -3.58
N ARG A 80 -4.96 4.52 -4.90
CA ARG A 80 -4.57 5.61 -5.79
C ARG A 80 -5.48 6.81 -5.56
N VAL A 81 -4.88 7.99 -5.36
CA VAL A 81 -5.63 9.25 -5.24
C VAL A 81 -5.46 10.10 -6.48
N LYS A 82 -4.21 10.40 -6.88
CA LYS A 82 -3.90 11.24 -8.06
C LYS A 82 -2.92 10.62 -9.04
N SER A 83 -2.10 9.67 -8.58
CA SER A 83 -1.14 8.94 -9.42
C SER A 83 -1.82 7.82 -10.21
N ASP A 84 -1.24 7.45 -11.35
CA ASP A 84 -1.54 6.21 -12.06
C ASP A 84 -0.94 4.99 -11.34
N HIS A 85 0.04 5.19 -10.47
CA HIS A 85 0.62 4.18 -9.58
C HIS A 85 0.01 4.18 -8.16
N CYS A 86 -0.13 3.01 -7.56
CA CYS A 86 -0.35 2.79 -6.14
C CYS A 86 0.96 3.02 -5.38
N SER A 87 0.90 3.67 -4.22
CA SER A 87 2.03 3.69 -3.30
C SER A 87 2.21 2.33 -2.62
N ILE A 88 3.45 1.89 -2.47
CA ILE A 88 3.82 0.67 -1.74
C ILE A 88 4.24 1.04 -0.32
N LEU A 89 3.62 0.39 0.67
CA LEU A 89 4.03 0.46 2.07
C LEU A 89 4.61 -0.88 2.51
N LEU A 90 5.90 -0.91 2.81
CA LEU A 90 6.56 -2.04 3.49
C LEU A 90 6.52 -1.80 5.00
N THR A 91 6.02 -2.79 5.74
CA THR A 91 6.06 -2.81 7.21
C THR A 91 6.86 -4.02 7.64
N THR A 92 7.96 -3.83 8.37
CA THR A 92 8.86 -4.92 8.81
C THR A 92 8.62 -5.35 10.25
N GLU A 93 8.07 -4.46 11.07
CA GLU A 93 7.75 -4.72 12.48
C GLU A 93 6.25 -4.92 12.67
N PRO A 94 5.83 -5.82 13.57
CA PRO A 94 4.44 -5.90 13.97
C PRO A 94 4.00 -4.54 14.51
N GLN A 95 2.96 -3.97 13.90
CA GLN A 95 2.31 -2.78 14.42
C GLN A 95 1.70 -3.17 15.77
N GLY A 96 2.38 -2.83 16.86
CA GLY A 96 1.82 -2.95 18.20
C GLY A 96 0.50 -2.17 18.32
N PRO A 97 -0.26 -2.34 19.40
CA PRO A 97 -1.48 -1.57 19.62
C PRO A 97 -1.17 -0.08 19.46
N ARG A 98 -1.76 0.53 18.42
CA ARG A 98 -1.58 1.96 18.17
C ARG A 98 -2.17 2.68 19.39
N PRO A 99 -1.41 3.56 20.05
CA PRO A 99 -1.97 4.36 21.13
C PRO A 99 -3.16 5.14 20.58
N ALA A 100 -4.19 5.32 21.41
CA ALA A 100 -5.33 6.14 21.05
C ALA A 100 -4.82 7.50 20.59
N LYS A 101 -5.01 7.81 19.30
CA LYS A 101 -4.59 9.11 18.76
C LYS A 101 -5.49 10.17 19.39
N PRO A 102 -4.93 11.24 19.97
CA PRO A 102 -5.76 12.34 20.45
C PRO A 102 -6.53 12.93 19.28
N PHE A 103 -7.74 13.41 19.54
CA PHE A 103 -8.46 14.23 18.58
C PHE A 103 -7.62 15.47 18.27
N ARG A 104 -7.34 15.71 16.99
CA ARG A 104 -6.63 16.88 16.49
C ARG A 104 -7.48 17.54 15.42
N PHE A 105 -7.49 18.86 15.41
CA PHE A 105 -8.18 19.67 14.43
C PHE A 105 -7.33 20.93 14.17
N GLU A 106 -7.54 21.56 13.03
CA GLU A 106 -6.84 22.81 12.72
C GLU A 106 -7.45 23.96 13.53
N GLN A 107 -6.61 24.76 14.19
CA GLN A 107 -7.09 25.83 15.08
C GLN A 107 -8.02 26.83 14.35
N MET A 108 -7.82 27.03 13.04
CA MET A 108 -8.66 27.90 12.22
C MET A 108 -10.14 27.49 12.22
N TRP A 109 -10.46 26.20 12.47
CA TRP A 109 -11.85 25.75 12.50
C TRP A 109 -12.64 26.34 13.67
N LEU A 110 -11.98 26.81 14.74
CA LEU A 110 -12.66 27.53 15.82
C LEU A 110 -13.15 28.92 15.41
N THR A 111 -12.66 29.45 14.28
CA THR A 111 -13.13 30.73 13.73
C THR A 111 -14.35 30.57 12.84
N ASP A 112 -14.70 29.33 12.45
CA ASP A 112 -15.90 29.05 11.67
C ASP A 112 -17.12 28.94 12.60
N PRO A 113 -18.16 29.80 12.44
CA PRO A 113 -19.36 29.77 13.27
C PRO A 113 -20.15 28.45 13.20
N THR A 114 -19.93 27.65 12.16
CA THR A 114 -20.59 26.36 11.95
C THR A 114 -19.85 25.18 12.60
N PHE A 115 -18.67 25.42 13.15
CA PHE A 115 -17.87 24.37 13.76
C PHE A 115 -18.50 23.86 15.07
N PRO A 116 -18.67 22.54 15.25
CA PRO A 116 -19.31 21.99 16.43
C PRO A 116 -18.48 22.21 17.71
N PRO A 117 -19.12 22.33 18.88
CA PRO A 117 -18.41 22.47 20.15
C PRO A 117 -17.51 21.27 20.42
N LEU A 118 -16.32 21.54 20.98
CA LEU A 118 -15.33 20.50 21.24
C LEU A 118 -15.85 19.44 22.22
N PRO A 119 -15.51 18.15 22.02
CA PRO A 119 -15.90 17.11 22.95
C PRO A 119 -15.27 17.38 24.34
N PRO A 120 -15.98 17.07 25.43
CA PRO A 120 -15.47 17.30 26.78
C PRO A 120 -14.15 16.55 27.01
N CYS A 121 -13.15 17.25 27.53
CA CYS A 121 -11.84 16.69 27.83
C CYS A 121 -11.98 15.64 28.95
N LYS A 122 -11.75 14.36 28.65
CA LYS A 122 -11.61 13.32 29.67
C LYS A 122 -10.26 13.52 30.37
N ARG A 123 -10.20 14.38 31.39
CA ARG A 123 -9.02 14.48 32.26
C ARG A 123 -8.80 13.12 32.92
N ALA A 124 -7.63 12.53 32.68
CA ALA A 124 -7.15 11.38 33.42
C ALA A 124 -6.82 11.82 34.87
N GLY A 125 -7.35 11.08 35.85
CA GLY A 125 -6.83 11.04 37.22
C GLY A 125 -7.39 12.08 38.19
N LYS A 126 -8.23 11.62 39.13
CA LYS A 126 -8.45 12.26 40.44
C LYS A 126 -7.11 12.38 41.19
N PRO A 127 -6.87 13.45 41.98
CA PRO A 127 -5.74 13.48 42.91
C PRO A 127 -5.91 12.36 43.95
N ARG A 128 -4.82 11.66 44.27
CA ARG A 128 -4.76 10.72 45.39
C ARG A 128 -4.80 11.54 46.69
N ASN A 129 -5.69 11.15 47.60
CA ASN A 129 -5.64 11.56 49.00
C ASN A 129 -4.40 10.97 49.67
#